data_AF-G2XFK5-F1
#
_entry.id   AF-G2XFK5-F1
#
_cell.length_a   1.000
_cell.length_b   1.000
_cell.length_c   1.000
_cell.angle_alpha   90.00
_cell.angle_beta   90.00
_cell.angle_gamma   90.00
#
_symmetry.space_group_name_H-M   'P 1'
#
loop_
_entity.id
_entity.type
_entity.pdbx_description
1 polymer ?
#
loop_
_entity_poly.entity_id
_entity_poly.type
_entity_poly.pdbx_seq_one_letter_code
_entity_poly.pdbx_strand_id
1 'polypeptide(L)'
;MSPVADCSSPSRPTIRLAEGPVDQMFIKNAVTLADQNPKWSGVFFAKFLGGYYEQVALGNCSDEGDAAMESSSLRDPETEILLHRMYLRAAENYRQCHQLQDAATDLEVAGIDGSAYLTDLVEVLKRNSWAQAEIAAGIIRDARCLKRLRIEQSTRK
;
A
#
# COMPACT_ATOMS: atom_id res chain seq x y z
N MET A 1 -18.40 16.82 -46.43
CA MET A 1 -18.96 16.49 -45.11
C MET A 1 -17.99 15.52 -44.46
N SER A 2 -17.16 16.02 -43.54
CA SER A 2 -16.16 15.20 -42.84
C SER A 2 -16.78 14.50 -41.64
N PRO A 3 -16.34 13.29 -41.27
CA PRO A 3 -16.85 12.58 -40.11
C PRO A 3 -16.33 13.21 -38.82
N VAL A 4 -17.22 13.30 -37.84
CA VAL A 4 -16.95 13.78 -36.48
C VAL A 4 -16.07 12.74 -35.77
N ALA A 5 -14.88 13.16 -35.35
CA ALA A 5 -14.05 12.40 -34.44
C ALA A 5 -14.65 12.51 -33.04
N ASP A 6 -15.14 11.39 -32.50
CA ASP A 6 -15.52 11.28 -31.10
C ASP A 6 -14.25 11.22 -30.24
N CYS A 7 -13.84 12.39 -29.77
CA CYS A 7 -12.97 12.54 -28.61
C CYS A 7 -13.85 12.44 -27.36
N SER A 8 -13.68 11.41 -26.53
CA SER A 8 -13.60 11.54 -25.05
C SER A 8 -13.79 10.20 -24.34
N SER A 9 -12.68 9.55 -24.02
CA SER A 9 -12.56 8.89 -22.73
C SER A 9 -11.19 9.29 -22.20
N PRO A 10 -11.09 10.05 -21.10
CA PRO A 10 -9.79 10.22 -20.46
C PRO A 10 -9.37 8.82 -20.04
N SER A 11 -8.39 8.27 -20.74
CA SER A 11 -7.75 7.01 -20.42
C SER A 11 -7.29 7.12 -18.97
N ARG A 12 -8.08 6.55 -18.06
CA ARG A 12 -7.79 6.52 -16.63
C ARG A 12 -6.37 5.98 -16.47
N PRO A 13 -5.49 6.68 -15.72
CA PRO A 13 -4.14 6.17 -15.47
C PRO A 13 -4.29 4.84 -14.75
N THR A 14 -4.00 3.78 -15.49
CA THR A 14 -4.22 2.42 -15.04
C THR A 14 -2.95 1.99 -14.34
N ILE A 15 -2.98 1.91 -13.00
CA ILE A 15 -1.81 1.46 -12.23
C ILE A 15 -1.56 0.00 -12.61
N ARG A 16 -0.42 -0.25 -13.25
CA ARG A 16 0.02 -1.60 -13.60
C ARG A 16 0.75 -2.19 -12.40
N LEU A 17 0.05 -3.02 -11.64
CA LEU A 17 0.73 -3.94 -10.73
C LEU A 17 1.23 -5.15 -11.53
N ALA A 18 2.11 -5.95 -10.94
CA ALA A 18 2.58 -7.20 -11.55
C ALA A 18 1.42 -8.16 -11.95
N GLU A 19 0.23 -7.98 -11.36
CA GLU A 19 -0.98 -8.78 -11.60
C GLU A 19 -1.96 -8.13 -12.62
N GLY A 20 -1.61 -6.98 -13.21
CA GLY A 20 -2.42 -6.31 -14.23
C GLY A 20 -2.99 -4.95 -13.81
N PRO A 21 -3.93 -4.40 -14.61
CA PRO A 21 -4.54 -3.10 -14.37
C PRO A 21 -5.50 -3.12 -13.18
N VAL A 22 -5.29 -2.25 -12.19
CA VAL A 22 -6.20 -2.09 -11.04
C VAL A 22 -6.96 -0.76 -11.12
N ASP A 23 -8.28 -0.80 -10.87
CA ASP A 23 -9.13 0.39 -10.90
C ASP A 23 -8.82 1.35 -9.75
N GLN A 24 -8.76 2.66 -10.05
CA GLN A 24 -8.41 3.70 -9.09
C GLN A 24 -9.35 3.76 -7.86
N MET A 25 -10.63 3.43 -8.02
CA MET A 25 -11.57 3.38 -6.89
C MET A 25 -11.21 2.24 -5.92
N PHE A 26 -10.81 1.08 -6.45
CA PHE A 26 -10.33 -0.03 -5.63
C PHE A 26 -9.10 0.39 -4.83
N ILE A 27 -8.12 1.03 -5.48
CA ILE A 27 -6.89 1.49 -4.84
C ILE A 27 -7.22 2.46 -3.69
N LYS A 28 -8.06 3.46 -3.98
CA LYS A 28 -8.48 4.44 -2.97
C LYS A 28 -9.19 3.78 -1.79
N ASN A 29 -10.10 2.84 -2.04
CA ASN A 29 -10.81 2.12 -0.99
C ASN A 29 -9.87 1.26 -0.15
N ALA A 30 -8.96 0.51 -0.78
CA ALA A 30 -7.98 -0.32 -0.11
C ALA A 30 -7.06 0.52 0.80
N VAL A 31 -6.54 1.63 0.29
CA VAL A 31 -5.71 2.57 1.07
C VAL A 31 -6.50 3.20 2.20
N THR A 32 -7.71 3.70 1.94
CA THR A 32 -8.56 4.35 2.96
C THR A 32 -8.88 3.39 4.10
N LEU A 33 -9.24 2.15 3.77
CA LEU A 33 -9.51 1.13 4.77
C LEU A 33 -8.23 0.80 5.55
N ALA A 34 -7.10 0.60 4.85
CA ALA A 34 -5.78 0.33 5.45
C ALA A 34 -5.38 1.39 6.48
N ASP A 35 -5.66 2.66 6.21
CA ASP A 35 -5.38 3.76 7.13
C ASP A 35 -6.31 3.77 8.34
N GLN A 36 -7.61 3.44 8.15
CA GLN A 36 -8.60 3.45 9.23
C GLN A 36 -8.46 2.27 10.19
N ASN A 37 -8.17 1.09 9.66
CA ASN A 37 -8.06 -0.14 10.45
C ASN A 37 -6.99 -1.08 9.87
N PRO A 38 -5.69 -0.81 10.12
CA PRO A 38 -4.59 -1.56 9.54
C PRO A 38 -4.64 -3.06 9.85
N LYS A 39 -5.11 -3.44 11.05
CA LYS A 39 -5.18 -4.85 11.49
C LYS A 39 -6.10 -5.69 10.61
N TRP A 40 -7.18 -5.11 10.10
CA TRP A 40 -8.15 -5.85 9.30
C TRP A 40 -7.92 -5.66 7.82
N SER A 41 -7.87 -4.40 7.40
CA SER A 41 -7.78 -4.04 5.99
C SER A 41 -6.36 -4.12 5.45
N GLY A 42 -5.35 -3.77 6.26
CA GLY A 42 -3.95 -3.93 5.89
C GLY A 42 -3.56 -5.39 5.71
N VAL A 43 -4.20 -6.30 6.44
CA VAL A 43 -4.08 -7.76 6.24
C VAL A 43 -4.84 -8.21 5.00
N PHE A 44 -6.11 -7.82 4.88
CA PHE A 44 -6.97 -8.20 3.76
C PHE A 44 -6.38 -7.79 2.40
N PHE A 45 -5.80 -6.58 2.33
CA PHE A 45 -5.17 -6.05 1.13
C PHE A 45 -3.64 -6.19 1.13
N ALA A 46 -3.04 -6.95 2.05
CA ALA A 46 -1.59 -7.00 2.26
C ALA A 46 -0.80 -7.26 0.97
N LYS A 47 -1.21 -8.26 0.19
CA LYS A 47 -0.58 -8.59 -1.10
C LYS A 47 -0.62 -7.40 -2.07
N PHE A 48 -1.81 -6.82 -2.23
CA PHE A 48 -2.04 -5.67 -3.11
C PHE A 48 -1.23 -4.45 -2.64
N LEU A 49 -1.29 -4.10 -1.36
CA LEU A 49 -0.59 -2.94 -0.79
C LEU A 49 0.92 -3.09 -0.88
N GLY A 50 1.45 -4.32 -0.73
CA GLY A 50 2.85 -4.63 -0.95
C GLY A 50 3.30 -4.31 -2.38
N GLY A 51 2.56 -4.79 -3.38
CA GLY A 51 2.84 -4.46 -4.78
C GLY A 51 2.65 -2.98 -5.10
N TYR A 52 1.60 -2.37 -4.58
CA TYR A 52 1.28 -0.97 -4.81
C TYR A 52 2.37 -0.03 -4.28
N TYR A 53 2.78 -0.15 -3.01
CA TYR A 53 3.80 0.74 -2.45
C TYR A 53 5.20 0.48 -3.00
N GLU A 54 5.49 -0.71 -3.54
CA GLU A 54 6.68 -0.93 -4.35
C GLU A 54 6.64 -0.09 -5.63
N GLN A 55 5.52 -0.08 -6.36
CA GLN A 55 5.39 0.74 -7.57
C GLN A 55 5.47 2.24 -7.26
N VAL A 56 4.90 2.68 -6.14
CA VAL A 56 5.05 4.06 -5.64
C VAL A 56 6.54 4.36 -5.37
N ALA A 57 7.25 3.46 -4.69
CA ALA A 57 8.66 3.65 -4.39
C ALA A 57 9.52 3.73 -5.66
N LEU A 58 9.22 2.90 -6.68
CA LEU A 58 9.92 2.90 -7.96
C LEU A 58 9.60 4.14 -8.83
N GLY A 59 8.66 4.98 -8.41
CA GLY A 59 8.22 6.16 -9.17
C GLY A 59 7.33 5.82 -10.37
N ASN A 60 6.82 4.59 -10.44
CA ASN A 60 5.95 4.14 -11.54
C ASN A 60 4.51 4.64 -11.39
N CYS A 61 4.08 4.96 -10.16
CA CYS A 61 2.80 5.60 -9.88
C CYS A 61 2.92 6.57 -8.69
N SER A 62 1.94 7.47 -8.59
CA SER A 62 1.79 8.36 -7.43
C SER A 62 0.99 7.67 -6.32
N ASP A 63 1.21 8.09 -5.08
CA ASP A 63 0.41 7.62 -3.95
C ASP A 63 -1.00 8.27 -3.96
N GLU A 64 -2.02 7.49 -4.32
CA GLU A 64 -3.44 7.88 -4.32
C GLU A 64 -4.00 8.24 -2.94
N GLY A 65 -3.36 7.79 -1.85
CA GLY A 65 -3.72 8.24 -0.50
C GLY A 65 -3.39 9.71 -0.24
N ASP A 66 -2.70 10.36 -1.18
CA ASP A 66 -2.27 11.75 -1.12
C ASP A 66 -3.21 12.71 -1.87
N ALA A 67 -4.51 12.50 -1.77
CA ALA A 67 -5.54 13.29 -2.45
C ALA A 67 -5.54 14.81 -2.12
N ALA A 68 -4.62 15.28 -1.27
CA ALA A 68 -4.46 16.68 -0.88
C ALA A 68 -3.30 17.40 -1.60
N MET A 69 -2.42 16.69 -2.30
CA MET A 69 -1.28 17.32 -2.99
C MET A 69 -1.50 17.30 -4.50
N GLU A 70 -2.07 18.40 -5.02
CA GLU A 70 -1.89 18.75 -6.43
C GLU A 70 -0.40 18.66 -6.77
N SER A 71 -0.09 18.12 -7.95
CA SER A 71 1.20 17.68 -8.52
C SER A 71 2.42 18.61 -8.33
N SER A 72 2.71 18.97 -7.10
CA SER A 72 3.82 19.82 -6.72
C SER A 72 5.01 18.90 -6.60
N SER A 73 5.90 18.94 -7.59
CA SER A 73 7.11 18.11 -7.57
C SER A 73 7.90 18.48 -6.32
N LEU A 74 8.19 17.49 -5.47
CA LEU A 74 9.19 17.66 -4.44
C LEU A 74 10.51 18.03 -5.14
N ARG A 75 11.15 19.14 -4.77
CA ARG A 75 12.46 19.53 -5.33
C ARG A 75 13.58 19.31 -4.32
N ASP A 76 13.46 18.24 -3.55
CA ASP A 76 14.41 17.87 -2.49
C ASP A 76 14.86 16.41 -2.67
N PRO A 77 16.00 16.18 -3.33
CA PRO A 77 16.53 14.85 -3.61
C PRO A 77 16.74 13.99 -2.36
N GLU A 78 17.10 14.60 -1.22
CA GLU A 78 17.29 13.84 0.03
C GLU A 78 15.95 13.32 0.56
N THR A 79 14.91 14.15 0.52
CA THR A 79 13.57 13.70 0.91
C THR A 79 13.04 12.66 -0.07
N GLU A 80 13.26 12.79 -1.38
CA GLU A 80 12.86 11.77 -2.35
C GLU A 80 13.49 10.40 -2.06
N ILE A 81 14.79 10.36 -1.77
CA ILE A 81 15.50 9.12 -1.37
C ILE A 81 14.91 8.55 -0.08
N LEU A 82 14.59 9.40 0.90
CA LEU A 82 13.98 8.96 2.15
C LEU A 82 12.58 8.38 1.91
N LEU A 83 11.73 9.07 1.14
CA LEU A 83 10.39 8.59 0.78
C LEU A 83 10.46 7.25 0.04
N HIS A 84 11.37 7.11 -0.92
CA HIS A 84 11.61 5.85 -1.61
C HIS A 84 11.89 4.70 -0.64
N ARG A 85 12.80 4.91 0.33
CA ARG A 85 13.13 3.90 1.35
C ARG A 85 11.94 3.58 2.26
N MET A 86 11.17 4.59 2.64
CA MET A 86 9.97 4.40 3.46
C MET A 86 8.92 3.56 2.73
N TYR A 87 8.61 3.88 1.47
CA TYR A 87 7.66 3.12 0.67
C TYR A 87 8.12 1.68 0.41
N LEU A 88 9.40 1.45 0.10
CA LEU A 88 9.94 0.09 -0.01
C LEU A 88 9.84 -0.68 1.31
N ARG A 89 10.11 -0.02 2.44
CA ARG A 89 10.00 -0.67 3.74
C ARG A 89 8.55 -1.03 4.04
N ALA A 90 7.61 -0.14 3.78
CA ALA A 90 6.19 -0.43 3.96
C ALA A 90 5.72 -1.58 3.04
N ALA A 91 6.14 -1.58 1.78
CA ALA A 91 5.86 -2.66 0.84
C ALA A 91 6.35 -4.02 1.37
N GLU A 92 7.56 -4.07 1.90
CA GLU A 92 8.13 -5.29 2.48
C GLU A 92 7.35 -5.77 3.70
N ASN A 93 6.93 -4.87 4.60
CA ASN A 93 6.11 -5.25 5.76
C ASN A 93 4.74 -5.79 5.31
N TYR A 94 4.12 -5.20 4.29
CA TYR A 94 2.89 -5.75 3.72
C TYR A 94 3.09 -7.14 3.07
N ARG A 95 4.22 -7.41 2.42
CA ARG A 95 4.53 -8.76 1.92
C ARG A 95 4.71 -9.76 3.06
N GLN A 96 5.43 -9.38 4.12
CA GLN A 96 5.60 -10.22 5.29
C GLN A 96 4.26 -10.49 5.98
N CYS A 97 3.39 -9.48 6.07
CA CYS A 97 2.01 -9.63 6.53
C CYS A 97 1.26 -10.69 5.71
N HIS A 98 1.34 -10.60 4.37
CA HIS A 98 0.69 -11.56 3.48
C HIS A 98 1.25 -12.98 3.66
N GLN A 99 2.57 -13.14 3.71
CA GLN A 99 3.22 -14.44 3.91
C GLN A 99 2.82 -15.10 5.24
N LEU A 100 2.77 -14.32 6.32
CA LEU A 100 2.34 -14.81 7.63
C LEU A 100 0.86 -15.21 7.64
N GLN A 101 0.02 -14.44 6.95
CA GLN A 101 -1.40 -14.73 6.81
C GLN A 101 -1.63 -16.01 6.01
N ASP A 102 -0.92 -16.19 4.89
CA ASP A 102 -0.99 -17.39 4.07
C ASP A 102 -0.54 -18.62 4.86
N ALA A 103 0.59 -18.53 5.58
CA ALA A 103 1.07 -19.62 6.42
C ALA A 103 0.08 -19.99 7.54
N ALA A 104 -0.59 -19.01 8.16
CA ALA A 104 -1.63 -19.27 9.13
C ALA A 104 -2.83 -19.98 8.51
N THR A 105 -3.26 -19.54 7.33
CA THR A 105 -4.37 -20.17 6.58
C THR A 105 -4.03 -21.60 6.15
N ASP A 106 -2.82 -21.86 5.66
CA ASP A 106 -2.38 -23.20 5.28
C ASP A 106 -2.41 -24.17 6.48
N LEU A 107 -1.96 -23.71 7.66
CA LEU A 107 -2.03 -24.49 8.89
C LEU A 107 -3.48 -24.74 9.33
N GLU A 108 -4.37 -23.75 9.25
CA GLU A 108 -5.79 -23.94 9.57
C GLU A 108 -6.45 -24.97 8.65
N VAL A 109 -6.17 -24.92 7.34
CA VAL A 109 -6.70 -25.86 6.34
C VAL A 109 -6.16 -27.27 6.55
N ALA A 110 -4.93 -27.43 7.04
CA ALA A 110 -4.34 -28.73 7.35
C ALA A 110 -5.04 -29.47 8.50
N GLY A 111 -6.01 -28.85 9.19
CA GLY A 111 -6.82 -29.50 10.22
C GLY A 111 -6.03 -29.69 11.51
N ILE A 112 -5.54 -28.59 12.09
CA ILE A 112 -4.75 -28.57 13.34
C ILE A 112 -5.55 -28.92 14.61
N ASP A 113 -6.84 -29.24 14.47
CA ASP A 113 -7.72 -29.59 15.59
C ASP A 113 -7.14 -30.77 16.38
N GLY A 114 -6.73 -30.49 17.62
CA GLY A 114 -6.18 -31.46 18.57
C GLY A 114 -4.71 -31.24 18.96
N SER A 115 -3.98 -30.35 18.28
CA SER A 115 -2.61 -29.98 18.66
C SER A 115 -2.54 -28.57 19.25
N ALA A 116 -2.44 -28.48 20.58
CA ALA A 116 -2.30 -27.20 21.29
C ALA A 116 -1.15 -26.33 20.74
N TYR A 117 -0.03 -26.97 20.38
CA TYR A 117 1.12 -26.28 19.78
C TYR A 117 0.78 -25.62 18.44
N LEU A 118 0.05 -26.32 17.56
CA LEU A 118 -0.30 -25.79 16.24
C LEU A 118 -1.35 -24.69 16.34
N THR A 119 -2.29 -24.81 17.29
CA THR A 119 -3.21 -23.72 17.64
C THR A 119 -2.45 -22.48 18.09
N ASP A 120 -1.52 -22.61 19.04
CA ASP A 120 -0.71 -21.50 19.54
C ASP A 120 0.12 -20.86 18.41
N LEU A 121 0.69 -21.68 17.53
CA LEU A 121 1.47 -21.20 16.38
C LEU A 121 0.61 -20.36 15.42
N VAL A 122 -0.60 -20.81 15.08
CA VAL A 122 -1.53 -20.04 14.23
C VAL A 122 -1.87 -18.70 14.86
N GLU A 123 -2.13 -18.66 16.17
CA GLU A 123 -2.40 -17.40 16.87
C GLU A 123 -1.20 -16.45 16.84
N VAL A 124 0.03 -16.97 16.97
CA VAL A 124 1.25 -16.16 16.87
C VAL A 124 1.43 -15.62 15.46
N LEU A 125 1.20 -16.43 14.43
CA LEU A 125 1.30 -16.00 13.03
C LEU A 125 0.30 -14.88 12.70
N LYS A 126 -0.96 -15.03 13.14
CA LYS A 126 -1.99 -13.98 12.97
C LYS A 126 -1.64 -12.69 13.71
N ARG A 127 -1.14 -12.78 14.94
CA ARG A 127 -0.69 -11.60 15.69
C ARG A 127 0.47 -10.90 14.98
N ASN A 128 1.42 -11.66 14.45
CA ASN A 128 2.54 -11.11 13.71
C ASN A 128 2.09 -10.48 12.38
N SER A 129 1.14 -11.09 11.65
CA SER A 129 0.62 -10.50 10.41
C SER A 129 -0.04 -9.15 10.70
N TRP A 130 -0.82 -9.05 11.76
CA TRP A 130 -1.42 -7.78 12.20
C TRP A 130 -0.37 -6.72 12.54
N ALA A 131 0.68 -7.10 13.27
CA ALA A 131 1.76 -6.19 13.62
C ALA A 131 2.49 -5.67 12.36
N GLN A 132 2.75 -6.54 11.38
CA GLN A 132 3.36 -6.13 10.11
C GLN A 132 2.48 -5.13 9.34
N ALA A 133 1.17 -5.37 9.27
CA ALA A 133 0.23 -4.44 8.64
C ALA A 133 0.20 -3.07 9.35
N GLU A 134 0.26 -3.04 10.69
CA GLU A 134 0.31 -1.80 11.47
C GLU A 134 1.61 -1.01 11.24
N ILE A 135 2.75 -1.70 11.23
CA ILE A 135 4.05 -1.09 10.95
C ILE A 135 4.05 -0.47 9.54
N ALA A 136 3.58 -1.23 8.55
CA ALA A 136 3.49 -0.74 7.17
C ALA A 136 2.61 0.52 7.09
N ALA A 137 1.41 0.49 7.65
CA ALA A 137 0.49 1.64 7.66
C ALA A 137 1.05 2.84 8.43
N GLY A 138 1.83 2.61 9.49
CA GLY A 138 2.57 3.66 10.20
C GLY A 138 3.59 4.35 9.30
N ILE A 139 4.45 3.57 8.64
CA ILE A 139 5.46 4.10 7.72
C ILE A 139 4.83 4.91 6.59
N ILE A 140 3.72 4.44 6.01
CA ILE A 140 3.01 5.17 4.95
C ILE A 140 2.47 6.51 5.46
N ARG A 141 1.84 6.53 6.64
CA ARG A 141 1.36 7.78 7.24
C ARG A 141 2.50 8.77 7.49
N ASP A 142 3.64 8.28 7.99
CA ASP A 142 4.82 9.10 8.22
C ASP A 142 5.40 9.63 6.90
N ALA A 143 5.47 8.81 5.85
CA ALA A 143 5.93 9.21 4.53
C ALA A 143 5.05 10.32 3.94
N ARG A 144 3.72 10.17 4.04
CA ARG A 144 2.75 11.19 3.61
C ARG A 144 2.89 12.48 4.40
N CYS A 145 3.06 12.38 5.71
CA CYS A 145 3.28 13.54 6.59
C CYS A 145 4.56 14.29 6.22
N LEU A 146 5.68 13.56 6.04
CA LEU A 146 6.96 14.12 5.61
C LEU A 146 6.84 14.86 4.28
N LYS A 147 6.23 14.20 3.28
CA LYS A 147 5.99 14.81 1.97
C LYS A 147 5.20 16.12 2.11
N ARG A 148 4.16 16.14 2.95
CA ARG A 148 3.30 17.32 3.16
C ARG A 148 4.10 18.48 3.75
N LEU A 149 4.82 18.21 4.83
CA LEU A 149 5.65 19.19 5.51
C LEU A 149 6.68 19.81 4.55
N ARG A 150 7.28 19.02 3.66
CA ARG A 150 8.26 19.50 2.69
C ARG A 150 7.64 20.34 1.59
N ILE A 151 6.47 19.98 1.07
CA ILE A 151 5.75 20.82 0.11
C ILE A 151 5.37 22.16 0.75
N GLU A 152 4.78 22.15 1.94
CA GLU A 152 4.41 23.38 2.67
C GLU A 152 5.62 24.30 2.92
N GLN A 153 6.78 23.73 3.27
CA GLN A 153 8.02 24.49 3.43
C GLN A 153 8.50 25.11 2.12
N SER A 154 8.33 24.41 0.99
CA SER A 154 8.73 24.91 -0.32
C SER A 154 7.82 26.03 -0.84
N THR A 155 6.52 26.02 -0.47
CA THR A 155 5.54 27.05 -0.88
C THR A 155 5.57 28.32 -0.03
N ARG A 156 6.24 28.32 1.12
CA ARG A 156 6.38 29.49 2.02
C ARG A 156 7.62 30.34 1.73
N LYS A 157 8.46 29.94 0.78
CA LYS A 157 9.61 30.72 0.28
C LYS A 157 9.23 31.47 -0.98
#